data_AF-G0P1U3-F1
#
_entry.id   AF-G0P1U3-F1
#
_cell.length_a   1.000
_cell.length_b   1.000
_cell.length_c   1.000
_cell.angle_alpha   90.00
_cell.angle_beta   90.00
_cell.angle_gamma   90.00
#
_symmetry.space_group_name_H-M   'P 1'
#
loop_
_entity.id
_entity.type
_entity.pdbx_description
1 polymer ?
#
loop_
_entity_poly.entity_id
_entity_poly.type
_entity_poly.pdbx_seq_one_letter_code
_entity_poly.pdbx_strand_id
1 'polypeptide(L)'
;MSCINCSKKRPCCFKSCTLDKSNVLKEYITNRLEQNERLQEELIMIIDPVESLKLQITEKEDRLIKLRLAIQETKQRKIIKTKEVEKLNSIIKFPVQSKDVFLSQSEYLKNLTEKMEEKKKQLRIVEETLATTRMECFQQVFRIFPIKIHFVTEPNSFEDWVIVNDTDQQQQEQITIRNSRTSENPFTNFKEELAAFSHTFQLVKILIMIFNFSPPKRLPSLRELCIGNGKMTKDSLWINLCDTVIHLCAHVGMPMDKLENSSPYKNLIEMTTFLGSDPANF
;
A
#
# COMPACT_ATOMS: atom_id res chain seq x y z
N MET A 1 -60.96 77.13 -90.09
CA MET A 1 -60.29 78.39 -89.71
C MET A 1 -59.49 78.91 -90.89
N SER A 2 -59.69 80.18 -91.25
CA SER A 2 -59.05 80.89 -92.38
C SER A 2 -57.71 81.50 -91.97
N CYS A 3 -56.73 81.52 -92.89
CA CYS A 3 -55.43 82.16 -92.68
C CYS A 3 -55.59 83.69 -92.63
N ILE A 4 -55.01 84.34 -91.61
CA ILE A 4 -55.13 85.78 -91.36
C ILE A 4 -54.45 86.64 -92.44
N ASN A 5 -53.50 86.08 -93.22
CA ASN A 5 -52.76 86.83 -94.24
C ASN A 5 -53.22 86.61 -95.70
N CYS A 6 -54.11 85.65 -95.97
CA CYS A 6 -54.59 85.38 -97.33
C CYS A 6 -56.04 84.89 -97.28
N SER A 7 -57.00 85.77 -97.53
CA SER A 7 -58.44 85.56 -97.41
C SER A 7 -59.04 84.62 -98.49
N LYS A 8 -58.58 83.35 -98.60
CA LYS A 8 -59.20 82.32 -99.47
C LYS A 8 -59.41 80.99 -98.75
N LYS A 9 -60.56 80.33 -98.99
CA LYS A 9 -61.04 79.07 -98.38
C LYS A 9 -60.47 77.76 -99.01
N ARG A 10 -59.23 77.76 -99.51
CA ARG A 10 -58.51 76.57 -100.03
C ARG A 10 -57.06 76.56 -99.51
N PRO A 11 -56.33 75.41 -99.48
CA PRO A 11 -55.07 75.30 -98.74
C PRO A 11 -54.04 76.31 -99.26
N CYS A 12 -53.60 77.21 -98.38
CA CYS A 12 -52.69 78.30 -98.68
C CYS A 12 -51.24 77.79 -98.65
N CYS A 13 -50.49 78.03 -99.74
CA CYS A 13 -49.10 77.59 -99.95
C CYS A 13 -48.05 78.69 -99.68
N PHE A 14 -48.38 79.72 -98.89
CA PHE A 14 -47.43 80.79 -98.54
C PHE A 14 -46.32 80.22 -97.64
N LYS A 15 -45.05 80.33 -98.06
CA LYS A 15 -43.87 79.74 -97.38
C LYS A 15 -43.77 80.11 -95.89
N SER A 16 -44.13 81.33 -95.50
CA SER A 16 -44.13 81.78 -94.10
C SER A 16 -45.20 81.08 -93.25
N CYS A 17 -46.40 80.87 -93.82
CA CYS A 17 -47.52 80.27 -93.12
C CYS A 17 -47.42 78.73 -92.99
N THR A 18 -46.65 78.08 -93.88
CA THR A 18 -46.25 76.67 -93.74
C THR A 18 -45.04 76.49 -92.81
N LEU A 19 -44.11 77.46 -92.74
CA LEU A 19 -43.00 77.43 -91.77
C LEU A 19 -43.49 77.52 -90.33
N ASP A 20 -44.42 78.44 -90.02
CA ASP A 20 -44.94 78.60 -88.65
C ASP A 20 -45.67 77.35 -88.16
N LYS A 21 -46.47 76.71 -89.03
CA LYS A 21 -47.09 75.41 -88.72
C LYS A 21 -46.06 74.30 -88.54
N SER A 22 -44.98 74.30 -89.32
CA SER A 22 -43.90 73.33 -89.19
C SER A 22 -43.11 73.52 -87.88
N ASN A 23 -42.89 74.76 -87.45
CA ASN A 23 -42.18 75.06 -86.21
C ASN A 23 -43.01 74.70 -84.98
N VAL A 24 -44.31 75.00 -84.97
CA VAL A 24 -45.24 74.57 -83.89
C VAL A 24 -45.33 73.04 -83.81
N LEU A 25 -45.36 72.35 -84.96
CA LEU A 25 -45.36 70.89 -84.97
C LEU A 25 -44.04 70.32 -84.42
N LYS A 26 -42.89 70.92 -84.77
CA LYS A 26 -41.59 70.53 -84.22
C LYS A 26 -41.54 70.72 -82.71
N GLU A 27 -41.98 71.86 -82.20
CA GLU A 27 -42.01 72.15 -80.76
C GLU A 27 -42.94 71.19 -80.00
N TYR A 28 -44.11 70.85 -80.55
CA TYR A 28 -44.99 69.82 -80.00
C TYR A 28 -44.33 68.43 -79.99
N ILE A 29 -43.65 68.05 -81.07
CA ILE A 29 -42.91 66.78 -81.15
C ILE A 29 -41.78 66.75 -80.12
N THR A 30 -40.99 67.82 -79.99
CA THR A 30 -39.91 67.93 -79.02
C THR A 30 -40.43 67.81 -77.59
N ASN A 31 -41.49 68.55 -77.25
CA ASN A 31 -42.09 68.49 -75.91
C ASN A 31 -42.67 67.09 -75.60
N ARG A 32 -43.24 66.40 -76.61
CA ARG A 32 -43.67 65.00 -76.48
C ARG A 32 -42.51 64.03 -76.26
N LEU A 33 -41.38 64.25 -76.93
CA LEU A 33 -40.18 63.43 -76.74
C LEU A 33 -39.60 63.63 -75.34
N GLU A 34 -39.46 64.87 -74.89
CA GLU A 34 -39.00 65.20 -73.53
C GLU A 34 -39.92 64.61 -72.44
N GLN A 35 -41.25 64.66 -72.64
CA GLN A 35 -42.19 64.00 -71.72
C GLN A 35 -42.05 62.47 -71.71
N ASN A 36 -41.83 61.85 -72.86
CA ASN A 36 -41.62 60.41 -72.93
C ASN A 36 -40.30 59.99 -72.27
N GLU A 37 -39.23 60.78 -72.41
CA GLU A 37 -37.95 60.53 -71.73
C GLU A 37 -38.10 60.63 -70.21
N ARG A 38 -38.78 61.67 -69.70
CA ARG A 38 -39.07 61.78 -68.25
C ARG A 38 -39.88 60.62 -67.72
N LEU A 39 -40.92 60.19 -68.44
CA LEU A 39 -41.72 59.04 -68.06
C LEU A 39 -40.92 57.74 -68.10
N GLN A 40 -39.97 57.60 -69.03
CA GLN A 40 -39.05 56.45 -69.04
C GLN A 40 -38.12 56.46 -67.84
N GLU A 41 -37.57 57.61 -67.46
CA GLU A 41 -36.75 57.75 -66.25
C GLU A 41 -37.54 57.44 -64.97
N GLU A 42 -38.78 57.93 -64.85
CA GLU A 42 -39.68 57.60 -63.74
C GLU A 42 -40.00 56.11 -63.67
N LEU A 43 -40.23 55.46 -64.82
CA LEU A 43 -40.43 54.01 -64.89
C LEU A 43 -39.20 53.24 -64.43
N ILE A 44 -38.00 53.65 -64.87
CA ILE A 44 -36.73 53.02 -64.46
C ILE A 44 -36.54 53.16 -62.94
N MET A 45 -36.81 54.35 -62.38
CA MET A 45 -36.73 54.58 -60.93
C MET A 45 -37.67 53.69 -60.11
N ILE A 46 -38.75 53.17 -60.70
CA ILE A 46 -39.68 52.24 -60.06
C ILE A 46 -39.25 50.78 -60.29
N ILE A 47 -38.75 50.45 -61.48
CA ILE A 47 -38.38 49.08 -61.85
C ILE A 47 -37.17 48.60 -61.05
N ASP A 48 -36.11 49.40 -60.93
CA ASP A 48 -34.86 48.98 -60.27
C ASP A 48 -35.06 48.59 -58.79
N PRO A 49 -35.79 49.36 -57.96
CA PRO A 49 -36.11 48.95 -56.59
C PRO A 49 -36.99 47.69 -56.53
N VAL A 50 -37.93 47.52 -57.47
CA VAL A 50 -38.81 46.35 -57.52
C VAL A 50 -38.02 45.08 -57.87
N GLU A 51 -37.08 45.17 -58.82
CA GLU A 51 -36.21 44.04 -59.17
C GLU A 51 -35.24 43.70 -58.01
N SER A 52 -34.69 44.71 -57.35
CA SER A 52 -33.88 44.52 -56.13
C SER A 52 -34.68 43.83 -55.01
N LEU A 53 -35.93 44.25 -54.79
CA LEU A 53 -36.80 43.62 -53.79
C LEU A 53 -37.14 42.18 -54.16
N LYS A 54 -37.40 41.89 -55.44
CA LYS A 54 -37.63 40.50 -55.91
C LYS A 54 -36.42 39.61 -55.61
N LEU A 55 -35.21 40.08 -55.89
CA LEU A 55 -33.98 39.34 -55.59
C LEU A 55 -33.86 39.07 -54.09
N GLN A 56 -34.09 40.08 -53.25
CA GLN A 56 -34.07 39.92 -51.80
C GLN A 56 -35.13 38.92 -51.30
N ILE A 57 -36.34 38.94 -51.87
CA ILE A 57 -37.39 37.97 -51.54
C ILE A 57 -36.91 36.55 -51.88
N THR A 58 -36.37 36.32 -53.08
CA THR A 58 -35.86 35.00 -53.47
C THR A 58 -34.73 34.50 -52.56
N GLU A 59 -33.79 35.37 -52.19
CA GLU A 59 -32.73 35.00 -51.23
C GLU A 59 -33.29 34.63 -49.85
N LYS A 60 -34.31 35.34 -49.40
CA LYS A 60 -34.95 35.09 -48.09
C LYS A 60 -35.73 33.79 -48.12
N GLU A 61 -36.41 33.48 -49.23
CA GLU A 61 -37.11 32.21 -49.44
C GLU A 61 -36.13 31.03 -49.42
N ASP A 62 -35.00 31.13 -50.12
CA ASP A 62 -33.95 30.11 -50.10
C ASP A 62 -33.36 29.88 -48.71
N ARG A 63 -33.09 30.97 -47.96
CA ARG A 63 -32.63 30.86 -46.57
C ARG A 63 -33.68 30.19 -45.68
N LEU A 64 -34.95 30.50 -45.89
CA LEU A 64 -36.06 29.92 -45.12
C LEU A 64 -36.23 28.43 -45.40
N ILE A 65 -36.06 27.98 -46.65
CA ILE A 65 -36.06 26.56 -47.01
C ILE A 65 -34.90 25.83 -46.30
N LYS A 66 -33.67 26.39 -46.34
CA LYS A 66 -32.50 25.81 -45.65
C LYS A 66 -32.71 25.69 -44.14
N LEU A 67 -33.31 26.71 -43.51
CA LEU A 67 -33.63 26.68 -42.08
C LEU A 67 -34.66 25.61 -41.74
N ARG A 68 -35.70 25.44 -42.58
CA ARG A 68 -36.71 24.38 -42.39
C ARG A 68 -36.09 22.99 -42.45
N LEU A 69 -35.18 22.74 -43.39
CA LEU A 69 -34.45 21.48 -43.47
C LEU A 69 -33.59 21.23 -42.23
N ALA A 70 -32.83 22.23 -41.78
CA ALA A 70 -32.01 22.12 -40.57
C ALA A 70 -32.84 21.83 -39.29
N ILE A 71 -34.03 22.43 -39.17
CA ILE A 71 -34.97 22.15 -38.07
C ILE A 71 -35.47 20.70 -38.13
N GLN A 72 -35.74 20.18 -39.33
CA GLN A 72 -36.20 18.80 -39.49
C GLN A 72 -35.09 17.79 -39.13
N GLU A 73 -33.85 18.03 -39.56
CA GLU A 73 -32.71 17.19 -39.22
C GLU A 73 -32.45 17.17 -37.70
N THR A 74 -32.48 18.34 -37.06
CA THR A 74 -32.27 18.43 -35.60
C THR A 74 -33.36 17.72 -34.81
N LYS A 75 -34.62 17.79 -35.26
CA LYS A 75 -35.73 17.00 -34.67
C LYS A 75 -35.48 15.50 -34.81
N GLN A 76 -35.05 15.02 -35.98
CA GLN A 76 -34.73 13.61 -36.18
C GLN A 76 -33.57 13.13 -35.30
N ARG A 77 -32.48 13.91 -35.21
CA ARG A 77 -31.35 13.60 -34.31
C ARG A 77 -31.78 13.53 -32.85
N LYS A 78 -32.66 14.42 -32.40
CA LYS A 78 -33.21 14.39 -31.04
C LYS A 78 -33.93 13.06 -30.80
N ILE A 79 -34.84 12.66 -31.71
CA ILE A 79 -35.60 11.40 -31.59
C ILE A 79 -34.67 10.18 -31.50
N ILE A 80 -33.62 10.12 -32.32
CA ILE A 80 -32.66 9.02 -32.31
C ILE A 80 -31.93 8.95 -30.96
N LYS A 81 -31.41 10.08 -30.48
CA LYS A 81 -30.70 10.14 -29.18
C LYS A 81 -31.60 9.77 -28.01
N THR A 82 -32.87 10.19 -28.01
CA THR A 82 -33.80 9.81 -26.93
C THR A 82 -34.01 8.30 -26.89
N LYS A 83 -34.16 7.65 -28.05
CA LYS A 83 -34.29 6.19 -28.14
C LYS A 83 -33.03 5.45 -27.68
N GLU A 84 -31.85 5.98 -27.95
CA GLU A 84 -30.59 5.39 -27.44
C GLU A 84 -30.50 5.48 -25.92
N VAL A 85 -30.85 6.62 -25.34
CA VAL A 85 -30.87 6.80 -23.88
C VAL A 85 -31.86 5.83 -23.23
N GLU A 86 -33.05 5.67 -23.80
CA GLU A 86 -34.03 4.69 -23.30
C GLU A 86 -33.51 3.25 -23.36
N LYS A 87 -32.81 2.88 -24.45
CA LYS A 87 -32.15 1.56 -24.55
C LYS A 87 -31.08 1.38 -23.49
N LEU A 88 -30.19 2.37 -23.30
CA LEU A 88 -29.13 2.30 -22.30
C LEU A 88 -29.69 2.18 -20.88
N ASN A 89 -30.73 2.96 -20.56
CA ASN A 89 -31.40 2.90 -19.26
C ASN A 89 -32.06 1.53 -19.02
N SER A 90 -32.55 0.85 -20.06
CA SER A 90 -33.09 -0.52 -19.92
C SER A 90 -32.02 -1.59 -19.66
N ILE A 91 -30.78 -1.34 -20.08
CA ILE A 91 -29.62 -2.23 -19.89
C ILE A 91 -29.01 -2.05 -18.50
N ILE A 92 -29.03 -0.82 -17.96
CA ILE A 92 -28.55 -0.53 -16.60
C ILE A 92 -29.63 -0.94 -15.57
N LYS A 93 -29.86 -2.25 -15.45
CA LYS A 93 -30.38 -2.82 -14.21
C LYS A 93 -29.18 -3.01 -13.29
N PHE A 94 -29.12 -2.26 -12.19
CA PHE A 94 -28.12 -2.50 -11.14
C PHE A 94 -28.06 -4.00 -10.85
N PRO A 95 -26.88 -4.64 -10.90
CA PRO A 95 -26.80 -6.07 -10.67
C PRO A 95 -27.16 -6.32 -9.21
N VAL A 96 -28.37 -6.81 -8.98
CA VAL A 96 -28.90 -7.23 -7.66
C VAL A 96 -27.92 -8.19 -6.98
N GLN A 97 -27.16 -8.95 -7.76
CA GLN A 97 -26.12 -9.88 -7.32
C GLN A 97 -24.93 -9.22 -6.58
N SER A 98 -24.69 -7.92 -6.74
CA SER A 98 -23.53 -7.26 -6.11
C SER A 98 -23.70 -7.12 -4.59
N LYS A 99 -24.91 -6.81 -4.10
CA LYS A 99 -25.13 -6.59 -2.66
C LYS A 99 -24.99 -7.87 -1.85
N ASP A 100 -25.51 -8.98 -2.34
CA ASP A 100 -25.43 -10.27 -1.64
C ASP A 100 -23.99 -10.81 -1.59
N VAL A 101 -23.20 -10.55 -2.64
CA VAL A 101 -21.77 -10.87 -2.67
C VAL A 101 -20.99 -10.02 -1.66
N PHE A 102 -21.27 -8.71 -1.57
CA PHE A 102 -20.60 -7.86 -0.57
C PHE A 102 -21.00 -8.21 0.88
N LEU A 103 -22.26 -8.59 1.13
CA LEU A 103 -22.70 -9.03 2.44
C LEU A 103 -22.01 -10.33 2.87
N SER A 104 -21.97 -11.33 1.99
CA SER A 104 -21.30 -12.60 2.26
C SER A 104 -19.78 -12.45 2.46
N GLN A 105 -19.13 -11.55 1.69
CA GLN A 105 -17.72 -11.20 1.91
C GLN A 105 -17.50 -10.50 3.26
N SER A 106 -18.38 -9.56 3.64
CA SER A 106 -18.28 -8.88 4.92
C SER A 106 -18.44 -9.85 6.10
N GLU A 107 -19.37 -10.80 6.01
CA GLU A 107 -19.59 -11.82 7.04
C GLU A 107 -18.40 -12.79 7.15
N TYR A 108 -17.84 -13.21 6.01
CA TYR A 108 -16.63 -14.03 5.97
C TYR A 108 -15.44 -13.34 6.65
N LEU A 109 -15.22 -12.05 6.39
CA LEU A 109 -14.14 -11.27 7.02
C LEU A 109 -14.33 -11.14 8.54
N LYS A 110 -15.57 -10.95 9.01
CA LYS A 110 -15.88 -10.95 10.45
C LYS A 110 -15.54 -12.29 11.09
N ASN A 111 -16.02 -13.38 10.51
CA ASN A 111 -15.75 -14.74 10.99
C ASN A 111 -14.24 -15.06 11.00
N LEU A 112 -13.49 -14.61 10.00
CA LEU A 112 -12.02 -14.73 9.99
C LEU A 112 -11.37 -13.98 11.14
N THR A 113 -11.82 -12.74 11.40
CA THR A 113 -11.26 -11.89 12.45
C THR A 113 -11.52 -12.50 13.83
N GLU A 114 -12.72 -13.03 14.05
CA GLU A 114 -13.09 -13.74 15.29
C GLU A 114 -12.24 -15.00 15.48
N LYS A 115 -12.09 -15.83 14.44
CA LYS A 115 -11.22 -17.03 14.49
C LYS A 115 -9.76 -16.70 14.76
N MET A 116 -9.26 -15.61 14.18
CA MET A 116 -7.89 -15.13 14.44
C MET A 116 -7.71 -14.72 15.90
N GLU A 117 -8.69 -14.01 16.46
CA GLU A 117 -8.65 -13.59 17.86
C GLU A 117 -8.78 -14.79 18.83
N GLU A 118 -9.62 -15.77 18.49
CA GLU A 118 -9.71 -17.02 19.23
C GLU A 118 -8.38 -17.79 19.23
N LYS A 119 -7.75 -17.95 18.06
CA LYS A 119 -6.45 -18.60 17.96
C LYS A 119 -5.35 -17.85 18.73
N LYS A 120 -5.37 -16.52 18.74
CA LYS A 120 -4.43 -15.72 19.56
C LYS A 120 -4.64 -15.94 21.05
N LYS A 121 -5.89 -16.09 21.51
CA LYS A 121 -6.19 -16.43 22.91
C LYS A 121 -5.69 -17.83 23.26
N GLN A 122 -5.94 -18.82 22.39
CA GLN A 122 -5.43 -20.17 22.57
C GLN A 122 -3.90 -20.20 22.60
N LEU A 123 -3.24 -19.45 21.71
CA LEU A 123 -1.79 -19.35 21.69
C LEU A 123 -1.24 -18.80 23.01
N ARG A 124 -1.84 -17.72 23.55
CA ARG A 124 -1.44 -17.16 24.86
C ARG A 124 -1.54 -18.17 25.99
N ILE A 125 -2.63 -18.95 26.04
CA ILE A 125 -2.80 -20.00 27.06
C ILE A 125 -1.71 -21.08 26.92
N VAL A 126 -1.37 -21.47 25.70
CA VAL A 126 -0.32 -22.46 25.44
C VAL A 126 1.05 -21.89 25.80
N GLU A 127 1.33 -20.63 25.49
CA GLU A 127 2.58 -19.94 25.86
C GLU A 127 2.74 -19.84 27.38
N GLU A 128 1.68 -19.44 28.10
CA GLU A 128 1.65 -19.40 29.56
C GLU A 128 1.88 -20.80 30.18
N THR A 129 1.22 -21.83 29.63
CA THR A 129 1.39 -23.22 30.09
C THR A 129 2.80 -23.74 29.80
N LEU A 130 3.38 -23.36 28.65
CA LEU A 130 4.74 -23.73 28.30
C LEU A 130 5.76 -23.05 29.23
N ALA A 131 5.54 -21.77 29.55
CA ALA A 131 6.37 -21.02 30.50
C ALA A 131 6.38 -21.66 31.89
N THR A 132 5.19 -22.00 32.44
CA THR A 132 5.11 -22.67 33.75
C THR A 132 5.79 -24.04 33.74
N THR A 133 5.55 -24.85 32.70
CA THR A 133 6.20 -26.17 32.56
C THR A 133 7.72 -26.04 32.47
N ARG A 134 8.23 -25.07 31.70
CA ARG A 134 9.67 -24.80 31.60
C ARG A 134 10.28 -24.40 32.94
N MET A 135 9.58 -23.58 33.72
CA MET A 135 10.02 -23.18 35.06
C MET A 135 10.08 -24.38 36.00
N GLU A 136 9.06 -25.25 35.99
CA GLU A 136 9.07 -26.47 36.80
C GLU A 136 10.24 -27.39 36.42
N CYS A 137 10.44 -27.64 35.12
CA CYS A 137 11.58 -28.41 34.63
C CYS A 137 12.92 -27.78 35.03
N PHE A 138 13.06 -26.46 34.89
CA PHE A 138 14.23 -25.70 35.30
C PHE A 138 14.55 -25.91 36.78
N GLN A 139 13.56 -25.74 37.66
CA GLN A 139 13.72 -25.93 39.10
C GLN A 139 14.14 -27.37 39.45
N GLN A 140 13.57 -28.38 38.79
CA GLN A 140 13.98 -29.77 39.00
C GLN A 140 15.42 -30.04 38.56
N VAL A 141 15.84 -29.47 37.43
CA VAL A 141 17.20 -29.61 36.93
C VAL A 141 18.22 -29.01 37.90
N PHE A 142 17.95 -27.83 38.47
CA PHE A 142 18.83 -27.23 39.48
C PHE A 142 18.82 -27.93 40.84
N ARG A 143 17.79 -28.74 41.14
CA ARG A 143 17.83 -29.67 42.29
C ARG A 143 18.78 -30.85 42.04
N ILE A 144 18.85 -31.34 40.80
CA ILE A 144 19.74 -32.45 40.39
C ILE A 144 21.19 -31.96 40.23
N PHE A 145 21.36 -30.76 39.68
CA PHE A 145 22.65 -30.09 39.48
C PHE A 145 22.76 -28.84 40.37
N PRO A 146 22.87 -28.99 41.70
CA PRO A 146 22.99 -27.84 42.58
C PRO A 146 24.35 -27.16 42.36
N ILE A 147 24.31 -25.86 42.06
CA ILE A 147 25.49 -24.99 42.01
C ILE A 147 25.41 -24.06 43.21
N LYS A 148 26.47 -24.00 44.02
CA LYS A 148 26.55 -23.12 45.19
C LYS A 148 27.87 -22.35 45.23
N ILE A 149 27.79 -21.11 45.73
CA ILE A 149 28.96 -20.32 46.14
C ILE A 149 29.13 -20.51 47.65
N HIS A 150 30.32 -20.91 48.07
CA HIS A 150 30.69 -21.03 49.48
C HIS A 150 31.84 -20.08 49.78
N PHE A 151 31.73 -19.37 50.92
CA PHE A 151 32.85 -18.65 51.50
C PHE A 151 33.64 -19.63 52.39
N VAL A 152 34.85 -19.99 51.97
CA VAL A 152 35.70 -20.89 52.75
C VAL A 152 36.26 -20.13 53.94
N THR A 153 35.64 -20.34 55.10
CA THR A 153 36.16 -19.85 56.38
C THR A 153 36.90 -20.95 57.15
N GLU A 154 36.58 -22.23 56.92
CA GLU A 154 37.29 -23.40 57.47
C GLU A 154 37.23 -24.60 56.51
N PRO A 155 38.26 -25.48 56.52
CA PRO A 155 38.33 -26.66 55.66
C PRO A 155 37.48 -27.79 56.24
N ASN A 156 36.15 -27.68 56.18
CA ASN A 156 35.26 -28.77 56.58
C ASN A 156 34.94 -29.70 55.40
N SER A 157 34.91 -31.00 55.68
CA SER A 157 34.80 -32.14 54.77
C SER A 157 33.78 -31.97 53.62
N PHE A 158 34.29 -31.75 52.40
CA PHE A 158 33.53 -31.67 51.15
C PHE A 158 33.48 -33.01 50.39
N GLU A 159 33.36 -34.15 51.09
CA GLU A 159 33.51 -35.49 50.46
C GLU A 159 32.59 -35.71 49.22
N ASP A 160 31.45 -35.02 49.14
CA ASP A 160 30.48 -35.10 48.04
C ASP A 160 30.48 -33.90 47.06
N TRP A 161 31.38 -32.92 47.21
CA TRP A 161 31.34 -31.67 46.46
C TRP A 161 32.67 -31.37 45.77
N VAL A 162 32.60 -31.08 44.47
CA VAL A 162 33.77 -30.78 43.63
C VAL A 162 33.95 -29.27 43.52
N ILE A 163 35.13 -28.77 43.88
CA ILE A 163 35.52 -27.37 43.75
C ILE A 163 35.91 -27.10 42.28
N VAL A 164 35.34 -26.05 41.69
CA VAL A 164 35.51 -25.73 40.25
C VAL A 164 36.64 -24.73 39.99
N ASN A 165 37.09 -24.02 41.02
CA ASN A 165 38.19 -23.05 40.96
C ASN A 165 39.24 -23.41 42.01
N ASP A 166 40.21 -24.25 41.64
CA ASP A 166 41.37 -24.54 42.49
C ASP A 166 42.45 -23.48 42.23
N THR A 167 42.20 -22.26 42.70
CA THR A 167 43.25 -21.24 42.83
C THR A 167 43.66 -21.18 44.28
N ASP A 168 44.90 -21.63 44.57
CA ASP A 168 45.57 -21.75 45.87
C ASP A 168 45.73 -20.44 46.68
N GLN A 169 44.76 -19.52 46.67
CA GLN A 169 44.86 -18.25 47.38
C GLN A 169 43.64 -17.96 48.26
N GLN A 170 43.99 -17.67 49.52
CA GLN A 170 43.22 -17.28 50.69
C GLN A 170 41.88 -16.57 50.43
N GLN A 171 40.86 -16.95 51.22
CA GLN A 171 39.57 -16.25 51.42
C GLN A 171 38.92 -15.73 50.13
N GLN A 172 38.62 -16.62 49.19
CA GLN A 172 37.80 -16.29 48.03
C GLN A 172 36.59 -17.22 47.90
N GLU A 173 35.55 -16.71 47.25
CA GLU A 173 34.32 -17.42 46.89
C GLU A 173 34.66 -18.69 46.09
N GLN A 174 34.47 -19.86 46.70
CA GLN A 174 34.64 -21.13 46.01
C GLN A 174 33.31 -21.66 45.52
N ILE A 175 33.33 -22.27 44.34
CA ILE A 175 32.12 -22.78 43.70
C ILE A 175 32.18 -24.27 43.72
N THR A 176 31.15 -24.86 44.29
CA THR A 176 31.05 -26.31 44.46
C THR A 176 29.89 -26.85 43.65
N ILE A 177 30.15 -27.92 42.91
CA ILE A 177 29.14 -28.71 42.22
C ILE A 177 29.06 -30.07 42.92
N ARG A 178 27.86 -30.54 43.25
CA ARG A 178 27.69 -31.83 43.90
C ARG A 178 28.15 -32.95 42.98
N ASN A 179 29.06 -33.79 43.47
CA ASN A 179 29.43 -35.03 42.82
C ASN A 179 28.26 -36.02 42.94
N SER A 180 27.55 -36.27 41.85
CA SER A 180 26.34 -37.10 41.88
C SER A 180 26.64 -38.61 41.84
N ARG A 181 27.90 -39.04 42.01
CA ARG A 181 28.28 -40.47 41.94
C ARG A 181 28.43 -41.06 43.34
N THR A 182 27.31 -41.50 43.90
CA THR A 182 27.27 -42.42 45.05
C THR A 182 27.65 -43.84 44.59
N SER A 183 28.93 -44.15 44.58
CA SER A 183 29.49 -45.48 44.85
C SER A 183 30.97 -45.50 44.48
N GLU A 184 31.76 -46.16 45.33
CA GLU A 184 33.16 -46.48 45.12
C GLU A 184 33.41 -46.92 43.66
N ASN A 185 34.13 -46.11 42.90
CA ASN A 185 34.52 -46.43 41.52
C ASN A 185 36.01 -46.09 41.36
N PRO A 186 36.84 -46.97 40.78
CA PRO A 186 38.30 -46.97 40.93
C PRO A 186 39.01 -46.00 39.98
N PHE A 187 38.34 -44.93 39.55
CA PHE A 187 38.91 -43.88 38.70
C PHE A 187 39.37 -42.69 39.55
N THR A 188 40.20 -42.96 40.55
CA THR A 188 40.75 -41.98 41.51
C THR A 188 41.77 -41.02 40.90
N ASN A 189 41.80 -40.83 39.57
CA ASN A 189 42.75 -39.95 38.89
C ASN A 189 42.21 -39.27 37.62
N PHE A 190 40.89 -39.06 37.50
CA PHE A 190 40.37 -38.03 36.61
C PHE A 190 40.11 -36.77 37.44
N LYS A 191 41.05 -35.83 37.38
CA LYS A 191 41.06 -34.52 38.06
C LYS A 191 39.64 -33.97 38.24
N GLU A 192 39.28 -33.71 39.49
CA GLU A 192 38.02 -33.12 39.96
C GLU A 192 37.46 -32.02 39.04
N GLU A 193 38.33 -31.16 38.50
CA GLU A 193 38.01 -30.14 37.48
C GLU A 193 37.27 -30.67 36.23
N LEU A 194 37.66 -31.85 35.71
CA LEU A 194 37.03 -32.44 34.53
C LEU A 194 35.64 -32.98 34.84
N ALA A 195 35.43 -33.49 36.06
CA ALA A 195 34.12 -33.92 36.52
C ALA A 195 33.19 -32.71 36.63
N ALA A 196 33.63 -31.64 37.30
CA ALA A 196 32.91 -30.37 37.37
C ALA A 196 32.57 -29.82 35.98
N PHE A 197 33.56 -29.74 35.08
CA PHE A 197 33.35 -29.31 33.70
C PHE A 197 32.29 -30.15 32.97
N SER A 198 32.36 -31.47 33.12
CA SER A 198 31.40 -32.40 32.50
C SER A 198 29.98 -32.20 33.05
N HIS A 199 29.84 -31.97 34.35
CA HIS A 199 28.55 -31.69 35.00
C HIS A 199 27.97 -30.35 34.57
N THR A 200 28.76 -29.28 34.54
CA THR A 200 28.33 -27.97 34.02
C THR A 200 27.92 -28.07 32.55
N PHE A 201 28.68 -28.81 31.75
CA PHE A 201 28.38 -29.01 30.34
C PHE A 201 27.06 -29.77 30.12
N GLN A 202 26.79 -30.80 30.92
CA GLN A 202 25.52 -31.53 30.89
C GLN A 202 24.35 -30.65 31.31
N LEU A 203 24.51 -29.86 32.38
CA LEU A 203 23.51 -28.90 32.83
C LEU A 203 23.16 -27.91 31.71
N VAL A 204 24.16 -27.26 31.09
CA VAL A 204 23.93 -26.30 29.99
C VAL A 204 23.18 -26.96 28.83
N LYS A 205 23.47 -28.22 28.49
CA LYS A 205 22.73 -28.94 27.45
C LYS A 205 21.27 -29.18 27.80
N ILE A 206 20.98 -29.55 29.04
CA ILE A 206 19.61 -29.74 29.50
C ILE A 206 18.87 -28.40 29.46
N LEU A 207 19.51 -27.31 29.87
CA LEU A 207 18.93 -25.97 29.80
C LEU A 207 18.65 -25.53 28.36
N ILE A 208 19.59 -25.77 27.43
CA ILE A 208 19.37 -25.56 25.99
C ILE A 208 18.09 -26.26 25.51
N MET A 209 17.87 -27.51 25.94
CA MET A 209 16.66 -28.25 25.59
C MET A 209 15.39 -27.66 26.23
N ILE A 210 15.43 -27.29 27.52
CA ILE A 210 14.29 -26.71 28.24
C ILE A 210 13.85 -25.40 27.59
N PHE A 211 14.81 -24.51 27.31
CA PHE A 211 14.56 -23.20 26.74
C PHE A 211 14.38 -23.23 25.21
N ASN A 212 14.56 -24.40 24.57
CA ASN A 212 14.59 -24.52 23.10
C ASN A 212 15.57 -23.52 22.46
N PHE A 213 16.70 -23.30 23.13
CA PHE A 213 17.72 -22.34 22.72
C PHE A 213 18.62 -22.98 21.64
N SER A 214 19.02 -22.20 20.63
CA SER A 214 19.96 -22.64 19.61
C SER A 214 21.28 -21.88 19.77
N PRO A 215 22.35 -22.53 20.29
CA PRO A 215 23.61 -21.84 20.55
C PRO A 215 24.28 -21.39 19.24
N PRO A 216 24.95 -20.23 19.20
CA PRO A 216 25.57 -19.70 17.98
C PRO A 216 26.68 -20.59 17.41
N LYS A 217 27.36 -21.32 18.28
CA LYS A 217 28.34 -22.34 17.93
C LYS A 217 27.84 -23.69 18.44
N ARG A 218 28.05 -24.74 17.64
CA ARG A 218 27.70 -26.10 18.05
C ARG A 218 28.54 -26.49 19.26
N LEU A 219 27.90 -26.72 20.40
CA LEU A 219 28.54 -27.38 21.53
C LEU A 219 28.84 -28.85 21.15
N PRO A 220 30.05 -29.35 21.40
CA PRO A 220 30.42 -30.73 21.06
C PRO A 220 29.58 -31.75 21.83
N SER A 221 29.49 -32.98 21.37
CA SER A 221 28.86 -34.05 22.16
C SER A 221 29.74 -34.45 23.35
N LEU A 222 29.15 -34.96 24.45
CA LEU A 222 29.97 -35.50 25.56
C LEU A 222 30.87 -36.63 25.07
N ARG A 223 30.38 -37.38 24.06
CA ARG A 223 31.14 -38.41 23.35
C ARG A 223 32.35 -37.82 22.61
N GLU A 224 32.20 -36.69 21.92
CA GLU A 224 33.31 -35.97 21.27
C GLU A 224 34.33 -35.41 22.27
N LEU A 225 33.90 -35.09 23.49
CA LEU A 225 34.79 -34.65 24.57
C LEU A 225 35.61 -35.80 25.19
N CYS A 226 34.99 -36.98 25.35
CA CYS A 226 35.63 -38.15 25.96
C CYS A 226 36.51 -38.95 24.99
N ILE A 227 36.18 -38.95 23.69
CA ILE A 227 36.97 -39.61 22.65
C ILE A 227 37.98 -38.58 22.16
N GLY A 228 39.17 -38.54 22.79
CA GLY A 228 40.24 -37.56 22.59
C GLY A 228 40.89 -37.48 21.20
N ASN A 229 40.12 -37.53 20.12
CA ASN A 229 40.57 -37.45 18.72
C ASN A 229 40.34 -36.05 18.10
N GLY A 230 39.73 -35.11 18.83
CA GLY A 230 39.45 -33.76 18.35
C GLY A 230 40.62 -32.80 18.58
N LYS A 231 41.04 -32.07 17.54
CA LYS A 231 42.02 -30.97 17.59
C LYS A 231 41.57 -29.73 18.39
N MET A 232 40.60 -29.84 19.29
CA MET A 232 40.13 -28.71 20.09
C MET A 232 40.91 -28.63 21.40
N THR A 233 41.59 -27.50 21.62
CA THR A 233 42.27 -27.21 22.87
C THR A 233 41.25 -27.03 23.99
N LYS A 234 41.60 -27.40 25.23
CA LYS A 234 40.72 -27.23 26.41
C LYS A 234 40.20 -25.78 26.52
N ASP A 235 41.05 -24.81 26.22
CA ASP A 235 40.72 -23.38 26.22
C ASP A 235 39.59 -23.04 25.24
N SER A 236 39.60 -23.66 24.05
CA SER A 236 38.55 -23.42 23.04
C SER A 236 37.19 -23.97 23.47
N LEU A 237 37.18 -25.06 24.24
CA LEU A 237 35.95 -25.66 24.78
C LEU A 237 35.37 -24.80 25.91
N TRP A 238 36.24 -24.28 26.78
CA TRP A 238 35.85 -23.38 27.85
C TRP A 238 35.27 -22.08 27.29
N ILE A 239 35.93 -21.45 26.32
CA ILE A 239 35.44 -20.23 25.66
C ILE A 239 34.07 -20.48 25.01
N ASN A 240 33.90 -21.59 24.28
CA ASN A 240 32.62 -21.92 23.67
C ASN A 240 31.51 -22.16 24.71
N LEU A 241 31.84 -22.75 25.87
CA LEU A 241 30.90 -22.91 26.97
C LEU A 241 30.50 -21.57 27.57
N CYS A 242 31.46 -20.66 27.80
CA CYS A 242 31.23 -19.29 28.26
C CYS A 242 30.31 -18.53 27.31
N ASP A 243 30.66 -18.47 26.03
CA ASP A 243 29.85 -17.85 24.97
C ASP A 243 28.42 -18.41 25.00
N THR A 244 28.28 -19.73 25.07
CA THR A 244 26.98 -20.39 25.04
C THR A 244 26.12 -20.05 26.26
N VAL A 245 26.73 -20.01 27.45
CA VAL A 245 26.02 -19.63 28.68
C VAL A 245 25.58 -18.17 28.62
N ILE A 246 26.43 -17.26 28.15
CA ILE A 246 26.07 -15.84 28.00
C ILE A 246 24.88 -15.69 27.06
N HIS A 247 24.92 -16.35 25.91
CA HIS A 247 23.80 -16.28 24.96
C HIS A 247 22.54 -16.96 25.48
N LEU A 248 22.67 -18.02 26.28
CA LEU A 248 21.53 -18.64 26.96
C LEU A 248 20.91 -17.68 27.98
N CYS A 249 21.71 -17.05 28.84
CA CYS A 249 21.26 -16.05 29.80
C CYS A 249 20.58 -14.86 29.11
N ALA A 250 21.16 -14.36 28.02
CA ALA A 250 20.56 -13.30 27.21
C ALA A 250 19.25 -13.75 26.54
N HIS A 251 19.16 -15.00 26.07
CA HIS A 251 17.95 -15.57 25.48
C HIS A 251 16.80 -15.66 26.50
N VAL A 252 17.14 -15.87 27.77
CA VAL A 252 16.20 -15.87 28.90
C VAL A 252 15.85 -14.43 29.37
N GLY A 253 16.46 -13.40 28.78
CA GLY A 253 16.14 -12.00 29.08
C GLY A 253 16.98 -11.36 30.18
N MET A 254 18.06 -12.03 30.63
CA MET A 254 18.99 -11.42 31.58
C MET A 254 19.73 -10.24 30.92
N PRO A 255 19.94 -9.13 31.63
CA PRO A 255 20.58 -7.96 31.05
C PRO A 255 22.10 -8.20 30.95
N MET A 256 22.68 -7.80 29.80
CA MET A 256 24.07 -8.13 29.43
C MET A 256 25.12 -7.49 30.34
N ASP A 257 24.77 -6.41 31.03
CA ASP A 257 25.62 -5.71 32.00
C ASP A 257 25.89 -6.52 33.26
N LYS A 258 25.05 -7.52 33.57
CA LYS A 258 25.20 -8.44 34.71
C LYS A 258 25.96 -9.73 34.37
N LEU A 259 26.29 -9.97 33.09
CA LEU A 259 26.90 -11.23 32.64
C LEU A 259 28.43 -11.14 32.62
N GLU A 260 29.09 -12.14 33.19
CA GLU A 260 30.55 -12.28 33.19
C GLU A 260 31.06 -13.13 32.02
N ASN A 261 32.03 -12.62 31.27
CA ASN A 261 32.53 -13.31 30.08
C ASN A 261 33.47 -14.50 30.38
N SER A 262 34.15 -14.48 31.53
CA SER A 262 35.18 -15.47 31.89
C SER A 262 34.67 -16.61 32.75
N SER A 263 33.46 -16.47 33.31
CA SER A 263 32.99 -17.25 34.45
C SER A 263 31.56 -17.77 34.19
N PRO A 264 31.41 -18.87 33.42
CA PRO A 264 30.09 -19.35 33.00
C PRO A 264 29.23 -19.76 34.19
N TYR A 265 29.84 -20.27 35.26
CA TYR A 265 29.16 -20.68 36.48
C TYR A 265 28.45 -19.51 37.18
N LYS A 266 29.00 -18.28 37.15
CA LYS A 266 28.41 -17.12 37.82
C LYS A 266 27.17 -16.67 37.08
N ASN A 267 27.21 -16.72 35.75
CA ASN A 267 26.04 -16.48 34.92
C ASN A 267 24.97 -17.55 35.15
N LEU A 268 25.34 -18.83 35.36
CA LEU A 268 24.38 -19.88 35.70
C LEU A 268 23.74 -19.67 37.08
N ILE A 269 24.52 -19.25 38.08
CA ILE A 269 24.00 -18.90 39.40
C ILE A 269 23.08 -17.68 39.31
N GLU A 270 23.50 -16.63 38.62
CA GLU A 270 22.69 -15.43 38.40
C GLU A 270 21.42 -15.75 37.59
N MET A 271 21.48 -16.72 36.68
CA MET A 271 20.29 -17.21 35.98
C MET A 271 19.32 -17.92 36.94
N THR A 272 19.83 -18.68 37.92
CA THR A 272 18.96 -19.29 38.95
C THR A 272 18.32 -18.26 39.86
N THR A 273 19.03 -17.21 40.23
CA THR A 273 18.46 -16.12 41.04
C THR A 273 17.45 -15.34 40.23
N PHE A 274 17.79 -14.96 38.99
CA PHE A 274 16.91 -14.24 38.07
C PHE A 274 15.59 -14.97 37.81
N LEU A 275 15.65 -16.26 37.48
CA LEU A 275 14.46 -17.07 37.22
C LEU A 275 13.72 -17.50 38.50
N GLY A 276 14.43 -17.66 39.61
CA GLY A 276 13.81 -17.98 40.90
C GLY A 276 13.13 -16.80 41.59
N SER A 277 13.47 -15.56 41.20
CA SER A 277 12.99 -14.34 41.84
C SER A 277 11.68 -13.79 41.26
N ASP A 278 11.38 -14.06 39.99
CA ASP A 278 10.14 -13.57 39.35
C ASP A 278 9.64 -14.54 38.26
N PRO A 279 8.44 -15.15 38.43
CA PRO A 279 7.82 -15.96 37.39
C PRO A 279 7.38 -15.13 36.17
N ALA A 280 7.36 -13.80 36.23
CA ALA A 280 7.05 -12.91 35.10
C ALA A 280 8.22 -12.68 34.13
N ASN A 281 9.42 -13.19 34.43
CA ASN A 281 10.59 -13.15 33.53
C ASN A 281 10.52 -14.21 32.41
N PHE A 282 9.33 -14.79 32.16
CA PHE A 282 9.06 -15.83 31.17
C PHE A 282 7.98 -15.40 30.17
#